data_AF-R7JET1-F1
#
_entry.id   AF-R7JET1-F1
#
_cell.length_a   1.000
_cell.length_b   1.000
_cell.length_c   1.000
_cell.angle_alpha   90.00
_cell.angle_beta   90.00
_cell.angle_gamma   90.00
#
_symmetry.space_group_name_H-M   'P 1'
#
loop_
_entity.id
_entity.type
_entity.pdbx_description
1 polymer ?
#
loop_
_entity_poly.entity_id
_entity_poly.type
_entity_poly.pdbx_seq_one_letter_code
_entity_poly.pdbx_strand_id
1 'polypeptide(L)'
;MQQAYYYPNIKVLIACRDFDLNKDSRFKEFVKKYEKDVHKIFINNLSTDTVKQALIKLGVNKKRINEKLVKLFSIPLHIQMLCAVYESAEIGNLNYENKL
;
A
#
# COMPACT_ATOMS: atom_id res chain seq x y z
N MET A 1 -21.84 24.44 -11.15
CA MET A 1 -22.03 23.33 -10.18
C MET A 1 -23.41 22.65 -10.26
N GLN A 2 -24.26 22.89 -11.27
CA GLN A 2 -25.61 22.31 -11.34
C GLN A 2 -25.67 20.83 -11.78
N GLN A 3 -24.64 20.29 -12.43
CA GLN A 3 -24.67 18.92 -12.97
C GLN A 3 -24.73 17.82 -11.90
N ALA A 4 -24.19 18.07 -10.69
CA ALA A 4 -24.20 17.08 -9.61
C ALA A 4 -25.61 16.77 -9.08
N TYR A 5 -26.56 17.70 -9.22
CA TYR A 5 -27.95 17.51 -8.77
C TYR A 5 -28.73 16.50 -9.61
N TYR A 6 -28.28 16.20 -10.84
CA TYR A 6 -28.94 15.22 -11.71
C TYR A 6 -28.67 13.76 -11.31
N TYR A 7 -27.73 13.52 -10.39
CA TYR A 7 -27.33 12.18 -9.98
C TYR A 7 -27.32 12.06 -8.45
N PRO A 8 -28.50 11.95 -7.81
CA PRO A 8 -28.63 11.99 -6.35
C PRO A 8 -27.95 10.83 -5.60
N ASN A 9 -27.48 9.79 -6.32
CA ASN A 9 -26.90 8.58 -5.73
C ASN A 9 -25.42 8.36 -6.11
N ILE A 10 -24.69 9.43 -6.46
CA ILE A 10 -23.24 9.30 -6.74
C ILE A 10 -22.51 8.89 -5.46
N LYS A 11 -21.71 7.83 -5.58
CA LYS A 11 -20.71 7.45 -4.57
C LYS A 11 -19.36 7.98 -5.00
N VAL A 12 -18.64 8.62 -4.09
CA VAL A 12 -17.30 9.16 -4.34
C VAL A 12 -16.30 8.39 -3.50
N LEU A 13 -15.24 7.88 -4.13
CA LEU A 13 -14.08 7.31 -3.46
C LEU A 13 -12.94 8.33 -3.50
N ILE A 14 -12.40 8.67 -2.33
CA ILE A 14 -11.28 9.60 -2.21
C ILE A 14 -10.10 8.86 -1.57
N ALA A 15 -8.99 8.76 -2.30
CA ALA A 15 -7.72 8.32 -1.76
C ALA A 15 -6.95 9.53 -1.23
N CYS A 16 -6.60 9.53 0.05
CA CYS A 16 -5.84 10.61 0.69
C CYS A 16 -4.91 10.03 1.76
N ARG A 17 -3.94 10.83 2.23
CA ARG A 17 -3.11 10.44 3.37
C ARG A 17 -3.88 10.69 4.66
N ASP A 18 -3.52 9.96 5.71
CA ASP A 18 -4.05 10.21 7.05
C ASP A 18 -3.78 11.65 7.52
N PHE A 19 -2.66 12.25 7.08
CA PHE A 19 -2.39 13.67 7.31
C PHE A 19 -3.46 14.57 6.70
N ASP A 20 -3.82 14.37 5.43
CA ASP A 20 -4.79 15.21 4.72
C ASP A 20 -6.17 15.10 5.39
N LEU A 21 -6.58 13.88 5.77
CA LEU A 21 -7.84 13.62 6.46
C LEU A 21 -7.95 14.35 7.81
N ASN A 22 -6.84 14.46 8.55
CA ASN A 22 -6.83 14.98 9.92
C ASN A 22 -6.45 16.47 10.02
N LYS A 23 -5.73 17.00 9.04
CA LYS A 23 -5.16 18.36 9.07
C LYS A 23 -5.77 19.31 8.06
N ASP A 24 -6.32 18.83 6.95
CA ASP A 24 -7.05 19.69 6.01
C ASP A 24 -8.41 20.06 6.61
N SER A 25 -8.64 21.37 6.79
CA SER A 25 -9.87 21.89 7.41
C SER A 25 -11.12 21.50 6.63
N ARG A 26 -11.05 21.45 5.30
CA ARG A 26 -12.18 21.12 4.42
C ARG A 26 -12.58 19.66 4.59
N PHE A 27 -11.61 18.75 4.61
CA PHE A 27 -11.87 17.33 4.88
C PHE A 27 -12.42 17.14 6.29
N LYS A 28 -11.81 17.77 7.28
CA LYS A 28 -12.23 17.65 8.67
C LYS A 28 -13.67 18.13 8.86
N GLU A 29 -14.04 19.27 8.29
CA GLU A 29 -15.40 19.80 8.34
C GLU A 29 -16.39 18.92 7.57
N PHE A 30 -16.02 18.47 6.36
CA PHE A 30 -16.86 17.59 5.55
C PHE A 30 -17.17 16.28 6.27
N VAL A 31 -16.13 15.60 6.79
CA VAL A 31 -16.28 14.33 7.51
C VAL A 31 -17.07 14.51 8.80
N LYS A 32 -16.86 15.61 9.52
CA LYS A 32 -17.65 15.93 10.73
C LYS A 32 -19.13 16.17 10.39
N LYS A 33 -19.41 16.86 9.28
CA LYS A 33 -20.78 17.18 8.87
C LYS A 33 -21.55 15.96 8.37
N TYR A 34 -20.89 15.04 7.68
CA TYR A 34 -21.49 13.88 7.02
C TYR A 34 -21.01 12.55 7.62
N GLU A 35 -20.71 12.51 8.93
CA GLU A 35 -20.08 11.37 9.59
C GLU A 35 -20.82 10.03 9.36
N LYS A 36 -22.16 10.07 9.28
CA LYS A 36 -23.00 8.89 9.04
C LYS A 36 -22.94 8.36 7.60
N ASP A 37 -22.58 9.22 6.65
CA ASP A 37 -22.54 8.91 5.22
C ASP A 37 -21.10 8.63 4.73
N VAL A 38 -20.10 8.92 5.57
CA VAL A 38 -18.68 8.72 5.24
C VAL A 38 -18.19 7.39 5.79
N HIS A 39 -17.79 6.50 4.88
CA HIS A 39 -17.10 5.26 5.22
C HIS A 39 -15.58 5.42 5.03
N LYS A 40 -14.81 5.20 6.10
CA LYS A 40 -13.34 5.26 6.07
C LYS A 40 -12.76 3.85 5.91
N ILE A 41 -11.88 3.70 4.93
CA ILE A 41 -11.13 2.45 4.70
C ILE A 41 -9.65 2.77 4.89
N PHE A 42 -9.02 2.09 5.85
CA PHE A 42 -7.59 2.25 6.12
C PHE A 42 -6.81 1.18 5.38
N ILE A 43 -5.80 1.60 4.61
CA ILE A 43 -4.86 0.70 3.96
C ILE A 43 -3.76 0.36 4.97
N ASN A 44 -3.78 -0.86 5.46
CA ASN A 44 -2.79 -1.37 6.40
C ASN A 44 -1.60 -2.00 5.67
N ASN A 45 -0.55 -2.29 6.43
CA ASN A 45 0.57 -3.09 5.95
C ASN A 45 0.11 -4.47 5.47
N LEU A 46 0.82 -5.02 4.51
CA LEU A 46 0.61 -6.38 4.01
C LEU A 46 0.86 -7.39 5.14
N SER A 47 0.06 -8.46 5.15
CA SER A 47 0.25 -9.56 6.09
C SER A 47 1.59 -10.27 5.86
N THR A 48 2.14 -10.84 6.94
CA THR A 48 3.36 -11.65 6.90
C THR A 48 3.32 -12.71 5.80
N ASP A 49 2.18 -13.40 5.64
CA ASP A 49 2.04 -14.44 4.63
C ASP A 49 2.09 -13.87 3.21
N THR A 50 1.39 -12.76 2.95
CA THR A 50 1.43 -12.08 1.65
C THR A 50 2.86 -11.64 1.30
N VAL A 51 3.58 -11.06 2.27
CA VAL A 51 4.97 -10.63 2.06
C VAL A 51 5.89 -11.82 1.78
N LYS A 52 5.80 -12.89 2.57
CA LYS A 52 6.60 -14.11 2.37
C LYS A 52 6.34 -14.70 0.99
N GLN A 53 5.08 -14.80 0.57
CA GLN A 53 4.73 -15.31 -0.75
C GLN A 53 5.26 -14.44 -1.88
N ALA A 54 5.17 -13.11 -1.75
CA ALA A 54 5.74 -12.18 -2.73
C ALA A 54 7.26 -12.34 -2.87
N LEU A 55 8.00 -12.39 -1.75
CA LEU A 55 9.45 -12.57 -1.76
C LEU A 55 9.88 -13.91 -2.35
N ILE A 56 9.16 -15.00 -2.03
CA ILE A 56 9.43 -16.33 -2.61
C ILE A 56 9.19 -16.32 -4.13
N LYS A 57 8.13 -15.66 -4.61
CA LYS A 57 7.86 -15.51 -6.05
C LYS A 57 8.95 -14.70 -6.77
N LEU A 58 9.58 -13.76 -6.08
CA LEU A 58 10.73 -13.00 -6.58
C LEU A 58 12.08 -13.77 -6.46
N GLY A 59 12.05 -15.06 -6.07
CA GLY A 59 13.23 -15.92 -5.99
C GLY A 59 14.03 -15.82 -4.70
N VAL A 60 13.57 -15.08 -3.69
CA VAL A 60 14.26 -14.98 -2.39
C VAL A 60 14.19 -16.32 -1.65
N ASN A 61 15.34 -16.87 -1.26
CA ASN A 61 15.40 -18.10 -0.47
C ASN A 61 14.62 -17.98 0.85
N LYS A 62 13.63 -18.87 1.05
CA LYS A 62 12.78 -18.94 2.24
C LYS A 62 13.54 -18.93 3.56
N LYS A 63 14.73 -19.57 3.62
CA LYS A 63 15.57 -19.61 4.84
C LYS A 63 16.16 -18.25 5.22
N ARG A 64 16.22 -17.31 4.27
CA ARG A 64 16.74 -15.94 4.48
C ARG A 64 15.66 -14.93 4.83
N ILE A 65 14.38 -15.29 4.69
CA ILE A 65 13.26 -14.41 5.02
C ILE A 65 13.10 -14.32 6.54
N ASN A 66 13.76 -13.33 7.14
CA ASN A 66 13.65 -13.01 8.56
C ASN A 66 12.59 -11.93 8.82
N GLU A 67 12.30 -11.68 10.10
CA GLU A 67 11.30 -10.69 10.54
C GLU A 67 11.60 -9.27 10.05
N LYS A 68 12.88 -8.90 9.94
CA LYS A 68 13.27 -7.57 9.43
C LYS A 68 12.88 -7.40 7.97
N LEU A 69 13.12 -8.41 7.13
CA LEU A 69 12.71 -8.39 5.73
C LEU A 69 11.20 -8.38 5.60
N VAL A 70 10.49 -9.21 6.38
CA VAL A 70 9.02 -9.20 6.40
C VAL A 70 8.49 -7.82 6.78
N LYS A 71 9.03 -7.20 7.83
CA LYS A 71 8.61 -5.87 8.27
C LYS A 71 8.90 -4.80 7.22
N LEU A 72 10.09 -4.82 6.62
CA LEU A 72 10.47 -3.88 5.57
C LEU A 72 9.51 -3.98 4.38
N PHE A 73 9.27 -5.20 3.88
CA PHE A 73 8.43 -5.43 2.71
C PHE A 73 6.93 -5.52 3.03
N SER A 74 6.53 -5.35 4.29
CA SER A 74 5.11 -5.18 4.66
C SER A 74 4.50 -3.89 4.10
N ILE A 75 5.33 -2.92 3.73
CA ILE A 75 4.90 -1.70 3.04
C ILE A 75 4.84 -2.01 1.52
N PRO A 76 3.67 -1.92 0.86
CA PRO A 76 3.53 -2.26 -0.55
C PRO A 76 4.53 -1.58 -1.48
N LEU A 77 4.85 -0.31 -1.21
CA LEU A 77 5.79 0.47 -2.02
C LEU A 77 7.21 -0.14 -1.99
N HIS A 78 7.65 -0.70 -0.87
CA HIS A 78 8.97 -1.33 -0.78
C HIS A 78 9.06 -2.60 -1.64
N ILE A 79 7.97 -3.38 -1.74
CA ILE A 79 7.92 -4.52 -2.66
C ILE A 79 7.95 -4.03 -4.11
N GLN A 80 7.18 -3.00 -4.45
CA GLN A 80 7.21 -2.41 -5.80
C GLN A 80 8.61 -1.94 -6.20
N MET A 81 9.33 -1.28 -5.28
CA MET A 81 10.72 -0.90 -5.51
C MET A 81 11.63 -2.10 -5.74
N LEU A 82 11.48 -3.18 -4.96
CA LEU A 82 12.24 -4.41 -5.16
C LEU A 82 11.96 -5.03 -6.54
N CYS A 83 10.68 -5.10 -6.95
CA CYS A 83 10.30 -5.60 -8.27
C CYS A 83 10.91 -4.75 -9.40
N ALA A 84 10.82 -3.43 -9.29
CA ALA A 84 11.37 -2.52 -10.30
C ALA A 84 12.90 -2.69 -10.44
N VAL A 85 13.61 -2.82 -9.32
CA VAL A 85 15.07 -3.07 -9.33
C VAL A 85 15.36 -4.45 -9.94
N TYR A 86 14.61 -5.48 -9.53
CA TYR A 86 14.75 -6.85 -10.05
C TYR A 86 14.58 -6.92 -11.58
N GLU A 87 13.55 -6.26 -12.12
CA GLU A 87 13.30 -6.17 -13.56
C GLU A 87 14.40 -5.38 -14.29
N SER A 88 14.86 -4.26 -13.71
CA SER A 88 15.86 -3.39 -14.36
C SER A 88 17.28 -3.97 -14.39
N ALA A 89 17.61 -4.85 -13.45
CA ALA A 89 18.99 -5.26 -13.22
C ALA A 89 19.40 -6.55 -13.95
N GLU A 90 18.52 -7.14 -14.78
CA GLU A 90 18.66 -8.51 -15.32
C GLU A 90 19.03 -9.55 -14.24
N ILE A 91 18.70 -9.27 -12.98
CA ILE A 91 18.98 -10.16 -11.85
C ILE A 91 17.93 -11.26 -11.92
N GLY A 92 18.23 -12.35 -12.63
CA GLY A 92 17.33 -13.51 -12.74
C GLY A 92 17.09 -14.26 -11.42
N ASN A 93 17.77 -13.87 -10.34
CA ASN A 93 17.60 -14.46 -9.01
C ASN A 93 18.14 -13.54 -7.89
N LEU A 94 17.33 -13.23 -6.88
CA LEU A 94 17.75 -12.49 -5.68
C LEU A 94 18.56 -13.33 -4.67
N ASN A 95 18.95 -14.55 -5.03
CA ASN A 95 19.87 -15.36 -4.23
C ASN A 95 21.30 -14.86 -4.36
N TYR A 96 21.66 -13.87 -3.54
CA TYR A 96 23.05 -13.51 -3.29
C TYR A 96 23.70 -14.57 -2.42
N GLU A 97 24.39 -15.55 -3.00
CA GLU A 97 25.38 -16.34 -2.26
C GLU A 97 26.58 -15.43 -2.00
N ASN A 98 26.71 -14.93 -0.77
CA ASN A 98 27.97 -14.33 -0.35
C ASN A 98 29.00 -15.46 -0.29
N LYS A 99 29.82 -15.60 -1.34
CA LYS A 99 31.12 -16.26 -1.19
C LYS A 99 31.97 -15.38 -0.28
N LEU A 100 32.07 -15.78 0.99
CA LEU A 100 33.18 -15.37 1.85
C LEU A 100 34.48 -15.98 1.31
#